data_AF-A0A9D6UE40-F1
#
_entry.id   AF-A0A9D6UE40-F1
#
_cell.length_a   1.000
_cell.length_b   1.000
_cell.length_c   1.000
_cell.angle_alpha   90.00
_cell.angle_beta   90.00
_cell.angle_gamma   90.00
#
_symmetry.space_group_name_H-M   'P 1'
#
loop_
_entity.id
_entity.type
_entity.pdbx_description
1 polymer ?
#
loop_
_entity_poly.entity_id
_entity_poly.type
_entity_poly.pdbx_seq_one_letter_code
_entity_poly.pdbx_strand_id
1 'polypeptide(L)' 'PDPEPDAKRVQKPEWLVVIGVCTHLGCIPTGKEGEFDGWFCPCHGSVYDLSGRIRSGPAPTNLEVPPYAFIAENKIKIG' A
#
# COMPACT_ATOMS: atom_id res chain seq x y z
N PRO A 1 -10.75 -7.68 7.24
CA PRO A 1 -9.95 -6.60 6.63
C PRO A 1 -9.33 -5.72 7.73
N ASP A 2 -8.05 -5.42 7.59
CA ASP A 2 -7.20 -4.69 8.54
C ASP A 2 -7.57 -3.18 8.56
N PRO A 3 -8.35 -2.72 9.56
CA PRO A 3 -8.98 -1.41 9.51
C PRO A 3 -7.99 -0.31 9.89
N GLU A 4 -7.64 0.53 8.91
CA GLU A 4 -6.72 1.64 9.12
C GLU A 4 -7.18 2.91 8.36
N PRO A 5 -7.33 4.05 9.04
CA PRO A 5 -7.62 5.32 8.39
C PRO A 5 -6.39 5.82 7.63
N ASP A 6 -6.61 6.49 6.49
CA ASP A 6 -5.54 6.96 5.60
C ASP A 6 -4.56 7.92 6.31
N ALA A 7 -5.06 8.79 7.19
CA ALA A 7 -4.25 9.70 8.00
C ALA A 7 -3.24 9.00 8.94
N LYS A 8 -3.37 7.69 9.17
CA LYS A 8 -2.37 6.90 9.92
C LYS A 8 -1.34 6.22 9.02
N ARG A 9 -1.55 6.21 7.70
CA ARG A 9 -0.70 5.56 6.70
C ARG A 9 0.24 6.53 5.99
N VAL A 10 -0.06 7.83 6.05
CA VAL A 10 0.70 8.89 5.37
C VAL A 10 1.13 9.99 6.34
N GLN A 11 2.30 10.60 6.12
CA GLN A 11 2.72 11.82 6.82
C GLN A 11 2.25 13.09 6.10
N LYS A 12 2.12 13.02 4.77
CA LYS A 12 1.59 14.08 3.92
C LYS A 12 0.52 13.47 2.99
N PRO A 13 -0.71 14.02 2.94
CA PRO A 13 -1.82 13.39 2.19
C PRO A 13 -1.56 13.14 0.71
N GLU A 14 -0.68 13.94 0.09
CA GLU A 14 -0.34 13.83 -1.33
C GLU A 14 0.71 12.73 -1.65
N TRP A 15 1.29 12.08 -0.62
CA TRP A 15 2.29 11.03 -0.79
C TRP A 15 1.95 9.77 0.00
N LEU A 16 1.80 8.65 -0.71
CA LEU A 16 1.81 7.31 -0.12
C LEU A 16 3.16 6.64 -0.35
N VAL A 17 3.75 6.10 0.71
CA VAL A 17 4.97 5.28 0.66
C VAL A 17 4.64 3.91 1.23
N VAL A 18 4.80 2.86 0.41
CA VAL A 18 4.54 1.47 0.81
C VAL A 18 5.63 0.54 0.27
N ILE A 19 5.82 -0.59 0.96
CA ILE A 19 6.56 -1.72 0.43
C ILE A 19 5.68 -2.43 -0.61
N GLY A 20 6.17 -2.51 -1.85
CA GLY A 20 5.46 -3.14 -2.98
C GLY A 20 5.40 -4.67 -2.93
N VAL A 21 5.28 -5.25 -1.74
CA VAL A 21 5.27 -6.70 -1.50
C VAL A 21 3.89 -7.09 -0.96
N CYS A 22 3.18 -7.93 -1.70
CA CYS A 22 1.87 -8.44 -1.32
C CYS A 22 1.98 -9.23 -0.01
N THR A 23 1.14 -8.90 0.96
CA THR A 23 1.17 -9.50 2.31
C THR A 23 0.63 -10.92 2.36
N HIS A 24 0.09 -11.44 1.25
CA HIS A 24 -0.28 -12.85 1.13
C HIS A 24 0.98 -13.74 1.10
N LEU A 25 1.73 -13.72 -0.02
CA LEU A 25 2.88 -14.60 -0.27
C LEU A 25 4.03 -13.90 -1.02
N GLY A 26 4.07 -12.56 -0.97
CA GLY A 26 5.25 -11.80 -1.39
C GLY A 26 5.37 -11.43 -2.88
N CYS A 27 4.34 -11.67 -3.69
CA CYS A 27 4.30 -11.17 -5.08
C CYS A 27 4.31 -9.62 -5.14
N ILE A 28 4.64 -9.06 -6.30
CA ILE A 28 4.56 -7.61 -6.54
C ILE A 28 3.19 -7.25 -7.12
N PRO A 29 2.37 -6.41 -6.45
CA PRO A 29 1.12 -5.91 -7.01
C PRO A 29 1.35 -4.95 -8.20
N THR A 30 0.49 -5.02 -9.21
CA THR A 30 0.38 -4.04 -10.30
C THR A 30 -0.48 -2.86 -9.86
N GLY A 31 -0.18 -1.65 -10.34
CA GLY A 31 -0.90 -0.42 -9.97
C GLY A 31 -1.92 0.04 -11.01
N LYS A 32 -2.87 0.88 -10.60
CA LYS A 32 -3.98 1.40 -11.42
C LYS A 32 -4.87 0.28 -12.00
N GLU A 33 -5.08 -0.76 -11.20
CA GLU A 33 -5.86 -1.93 -11.56
C GLU A 33 -6.79 -2.32 -10.41
N GLY A 34 -7.79 -3.15 -10.71
CA GLY A 34 -8.78 -3.63 -9.75
C GLY A 34 -9.94 -2.67 -9.50
N GLU A 35 -10.88 -3.11 -8.66
CA GLU A 35 -12.16 -2.42 -8.41
C GLU A 35 -12.01 -1.05 -7.72
N PHE A 36 -10.87 -0.79 -7.08
CA PHE A 36 -10.64 0.40 -6.26
C PHE A 36 -9.61 1.37 -6.86
N ASP A 37 -9.29 1.21 -8.15
CA ASP A 37 -8.25 1.97 -8.87
C ASP A 37 -6.88 2.01 -8.16
N GLY A 38 -6.63 1.02 -7.29
CA GLY A 38 -5.45 0.93 -6.43
C GLY A 38 -4.43 -0.05 -6.98
N TRP A 39 -4.27 -1.17 -6.28
CA TRP A 39 -3.33 -2.22 -6.67
C TRP A 39 -3.99 -3.58 -6.78
N PHE A 40 -3.52 -4.37 -7.73
CA PHE A 40 -3.96 -5.74 -7.95
C PHE A 40 -2.79 -6.71 -7.86
N CYS A 41 -2.93 -7.78 -7.09
CA CYS A 41 -1.93 -8.85 -7.02
C CYS A 41 -2.41 -10.05 -7.88
N PRO A 42 -1.83 -10.28 -9.07
CA PRO A 42 -2.32 -11.28 -10.03
C PRO A 42 -2.13 -12.73 -9.55
N CYS A 43 -1.27 -12.97 -8.55
CA CYS A 43 -0.96 -14.32 -8.09
C CYS A 43 -2.20 -15.06 -7.54
N HIS A 44 -3.01 -14.39 -6.71
CA HIS A 44 -4.19 -15.00 -6.06
C HIS A 44 -5.36 -14.01 -5.93
N GLY A 45 -5.32 -12.90 -6.68
CA GLY A 45 -6.42 -11.94 -6.76
C GLY A 45 -6.62 -11.04 -5.53
N SER A 46 -5.55 -10.69 -4.79
CA SER A 46 -5.67 -9.68 -3.74
C SER A 46 -5.81 -8.28 -4.34
N VAL A 47 -6.81 -7.53 -3.90
CA VAL A 47 -7.12 -6.17 -4.36
C VAL A 47 -6.88 -5.20 -3.22
N TYR A 48 -6.03 -4.21 -3.46
CA TYR A 48 -5.77 -3.12 -2.54
C TYR A 48 -6.35 -1.82 -3.10
N ASP A 49 -6.89 -0.95 -2.24
CA ASP A 49 -7.28 0.41 -2.64
C ASP A 49 -6.08 1.34 -2.77
N LEU A 50 -6.27 2.59 -3.23
CA LEU A 50 -5.24 3.65 -3.37
C LEU A 50 -4.45 4.04 -2.09
N SER A 51 -4.81 3.55 -0.91
CA SER A 51 -4.01 3.75 0.32
C SER A 51 -3.16 2.50 0.65
N GLY A 52 -3.28 1.43 -0.13
CA GLY A 52 -2.57 0.16 0.03
C GLY A 52 -3.33 -0.77 0.96
N ARG A 53 -4.61 -0.53 1.21
CA ARG A 53 -5.42 -1.30 2.15
C ARG A 53 -6.08 -2.46 1.46
N ILE A 54 -6.04 -3.63 2.08
CA ILE A 54 -6.65 -4.83 1.52
C ILE A 54 -8.17 -4.71 1.50
N ARG A 55 -8.77 -4.88 0.31
CA ARG A 55 -10.22 -4.82 0.09
C ARG A 55 -10.83 -6.17 -0.23
N SER A 56 -10.10 -7.03 -0.93
CA SER A 56 -10.57 -8.36 -1.31
C SER A 56 -9.39 -9.31 -1.55
N GLY A 57 -9.65 -10.62 -1.46
CA GLY A 57 -8.69 -11.68 -1.69
C GLY A 57 -7.99 -12.19 -0.43
N PRO A 58 -6.98 -13.08 -0.59
CA PRO A 58 -6.40 -13.84 0.52
C PRO A 58 -5.33 -13.11 1.35
N ALA A 59 -4.89 -11.92 0.94
CA ALA A 59 -3.92 -11.15 1.72
C ALA A 59 -4.49 -10.81 3.12
N PRO A 60 -3.74 -11.07 4.20
CA PRO A 60 -4.26 -10.90 5.56
C PRO A 60 -4.25 -9.44 6.04
N THR A 61 -3.34 -8.61 5.53
CA THR A 61 -3.07 -7.25 6.03
C THR A 61 -2.88 -6.23 4.90
N ASN A 62 -2.91 -4.94 5.26
CA ASN A 62 -2.59 -3.85 4.33
C ASN A 62 -1.12 -3.90 3.88
N LEU A 63 -0.78 -3.28 2.74
CA LEU A 63 0.61 -3.09 2.33
C LEU A 63 1.38 -2.31 3.42
N GLU A 64 2.58 -2.78 3.72
CA GLU A 64 3.43 -2.22 4.77
C GLU A 64 3.87 -0.80 4.43
N VAL A 65 3.75 0.10 5.40
CA VAL A 65 4.32 1.45 5.34
C VAL A 65 5.69 1.39 6.01
N PRO A 66 6.81 1.59 5.29
CA PRO A 66 8.12 1.55 5.91
C PRO A 66 8.35 2.77 6.82
N PRO A 67 9.34 2.76 7.71
CA PRO A 67 9.79 3.99 8.35
C PRO A 67 10.38 4.94 7.29
N TYR A 68 9.86 6.16 7.24
CA TYR A 68 10.39 7.23 6.38
C TYR A 68 10.28 8.60 7.04
N ALA A 69 11.03 9.56 6.51
CA ALA A 69 10.93 10.95 6.91
C ALA A 69 11.17 11.87 5.71
N PHE A 70 10.41 12.96 5.63
CA PHE A 70 10.70 14.07 4.72
C PHE A 70 11.87 14.88 5.29
N ILE A 71 13.01 14.87 4.59
CA ILE A 71 14.23 15.59 5.01
C ILE A 71 14.42 16.91 4.26
N ALA A 72 13.62 17.14 3.21
CA ALA A 72 13.43 18.41 2.51
C ALA A 72 12.07 18.38 1.79
N GLU A 73 11.68 19.47 1.14
CA GLU A 73 10.43 19.56 0.38
C GLU A 73 10.29 18.45 -0.68
N ASN A 74 11.37 18.13 -1.39
CA ASN A 74 11.41 17.16 -2.49
C ASN A 74 12.27 15.92 -2.18
N LYS A 75 12.56 15.64 -0.90
CA LYS A 75 13.48 14.56 -0.52
C LYS A 75 12.95 13.75 0.65
N ILE A 76 12.82 12.44 0.44
CA ILE A 76 12.40 11.45 1.44
C ILE A 76 13.60 10.55 1.75
N LYS A 77 13.80 10.27 3.04
CA LYS A 77 14.69 9.20 3.52
C LYS A 77 13.82 8.02 3.97
N ILE A 78 14.11 6.83 3.48
CA ILE A 78 13.45 5.57 3.86
C ILE A 78 14.48 4.72 4.62
N GLY A 79 14.14 4.28 5.83
CA GLY A 79 15.06 3.60 6.75
C GLY A 79 15.86 4.54 7.64
#